data_AF-A0A6L8A0S7-F1
#
_entry.id   AF-A0A6L8A0S7-F1
#
_cell.length_a   1.000
_cell.length_b   1.000
_cell.length_c   1.000
_cell.angle_alpha   90.00
_cell.angle_beta   90.00
_cell.angle_gamma   90.00
#
_symmetry.space_group_name_H-M   'P 1'
#
loop_
_entity.id
_entity.type
_entity.pdbx_description
1 polymer ?
#
loop_
_entity_poly.entity_id
_entity_poly.type
_entity_poly.pdbx_seq_one_letter_code
_entity_poly.pdbx_strand_id
1 'polypeptide(L)' 'GISAGPDDPRNDRGDDGLLLPDAIAETYLHVHRQHRSAWTWEVELRPWVEKF' A
#
# COMPACT_ATOMS: atom_id res chain seq x y z
N GLY A 1 -5.60 6.50 0.77
CA GLY A 1 -4.95 7.30 -0.29
C GLY A 1 -3.45 7.08 -0.22
N ILE A 2 -2.71 7.35 -1.30
CA ILE A 2 -1.23 7.19 -1.36
C ILE A 2 -0.58 8.52 -0.98
N SER A 3 0.46 8.48 -0.13
CA SER A 3 1.26 9.66 0.23
C SER A 3 2.02 10.21 -0.98
N ALA A 4 1.94 11.51 -1.21
CA ALA A 4 2.60 12.21 -2.32
C ALA A 4 3.96 12.82 -1.95
N GLY A 5 4.45 12.57 -0.72
CA GLY A 5 5.72 13.10 -0.22
C GLY A 5 5.59 13.83 1.13
N PRO A 6 6.68 14.41 1.63
CA PRO A 6 6.73 15.03 2.96
C PRO A 6 5.76 16.21 3.12
N ASP A 7 5.54 16.98 2.05
CA ASP A 7 4.68 18.17 2.04
C ASP A 7 3.23 17.88 1.60
N ASP A 8 2.82 16.61 1.55
CA ASP A 8 1.45 16.25 1.22
C ASP A 8 0.50 16.76 2.32
N PRO A 9 -0.48 17.63 2.00
CA PRO A 9 -1.38 18.20 3.00
C PRO A 9 -2.25 17.15 3.71
N ARG A 10 -2.31 15.91 3.18
CA ARG A 10 -3.05 14.77 3.76
C ARG A 10 -2.23 14.00 4.81
N ASN A 11 -0.97 14.38 5.04
CA ASN A 11 -0.13 13.79 6.09
C ASN A 11 -0.65 14.14 7.51
N ASP A 12 -1.59 15.08 7.62
CA ASP A 12 -2.33 15.42 8.84
C ASP A 12 -3.21 14.26 9.37
N ARG A 13 -3.47 13.24 8.55
CA ARG A 13 -4.21 12.02 8.91
C ARG A 13 -3.51 11.14 9.96
N GLY A 14 -2.28 11.49 10.34
CA GLY A 14 -1.48 10.77 11.31
C GLY A 14 -0.71 9.59 10.71
N ASP A 15 0.12 8.97 11.55
CA ASP A 15 0.90 7.79 11.19
C ASP A 15 -0.01 6.68 10.65
N ASP A 16 0.42 6.03 9.57
CA ASP A 16 -0.33 5.00 8.83
C ASP A 16 -1.70 5.44 8.23
N GLY A 17 -1.97 6.75 8.18
CA GLY A 17 -3.17 7.35 7.58
C GLY A 17 -3.23 7.30 6.04
N LEU A 18 -2.08 7.04 5.41
CA LEU A 18 -1.92 6.93 3.96
C LEU A 18 -1.04 5.71 3.63
N LEU A 19 -1.21 5.16 2.44
CA LEU A 19 -0.33 4.13 1.90
C LEU A 19 1.02 4.75 1.52
N LEU A 20 2.09 4.05 1.84
CA LEU A 20 3.45 4.41 1.45
C LEU A 20 3.73 3.89 0.03
N PRO A 21 4.19 4.74 -0.91
CA PRO A 21 4.53 4.31 -2.28
C PRO A 21 5.49 3.11 -2.32
N ASP A 22 6.49 3.10 -1.46
CA ASP A 22 7.50 2.03 -1.41
C ASP A 22 6.88 0.70 -0.97
N ALA A 23 5.96 0.71 0.00
CA ALA A 23 5.24 -0.49 0.44
C ALA A 23 4.30 -1.04 -0.66
N ILE A 24 3.71 -0.15 -1.47
CA ILE A 24 2.93 -0.55 -2.65
C ILE A 24 3.83 -1.22 -3.69
N ALA A 25 4.99 -0.63 -3.98
CA ALA A 25 5.97 -1.18 -4.93
C ALA A 25 6.52 -2.53 -4.48
N GLU A 26 6.80 -2.69 -3.18
CA GLU A 26 7.22 -3.95 -2.58
C GLU A 26 6.13 -5.03 -2.74
N THR A 27 4.88 -4.68 -2.47
CA THR A 27 3.74 -5.60 -2.67
C THR A 27 3.64 -6.02 -4.14
N TYR A 28 3.77 -5.08 -5.07
CA TYR A 28 3.78 -5.40 -6.50
C TYR A 28 4.91 -6.38 -6.85
N LEU A 29 6.12 -6.15 -6.33
CA LEU A 29 7.26 -7.02 -6.59
C LEU A 29 7.04 -8.43 -6.02
N HIS A 30 6.38 -8.54 -4.87
CA HIS A 30 5.97 -9.82 -4.30
C HIS A 30 4.99 -10.56 -5.23
N VAL A 31 3.93 -9.87 -5.68
CA VAL A 31 2.94 -10.44 -6.62
C VAL A 31 3.60 -10.89 -7.92
N HIS A 32 4.48 -10.07 -8.50
CA HIS A 32 5.19 -10.40 -9.73
C HIS A 32 6.07 -11.65 -9.60
N ARG A 33 6.59 -11.92 -8.40
CA ARG A 33 7.50 -13.04 -8.11
C ARG A 33 6.78 -14.29 -7.57
N GLN A 34 5.46 -14.33 -7.59
CA GLN A 34 4.70 -15.48 -7.10
C GLN A 34 5.07 -16.77 -7.86
N HIS A 35 5.02 -17.89 -7.14
CA HIS A 35 5.30 -19.17 -7.74
C HIS A 35 4.20 -19.53 -8.76
N ARG A 36 4.58 -20.08 -9.92
CA ARG A 36 3.64 -20.37 -11.01
C ARG A 36 2.44 -21.27 -10.65
N SER A 37 2.55 -22.05 -9.57
CA SER A 37 1.47 -22.94 -9.10
C SER A 37 0.55 -22.30 -8.07
N ALA A 38 0.85 -21.09 -7.59
CA ALA A 38 0.11 -20.41 -6.53
C ALA A 38 0.27 -18.90 -6.70
N TRP A 39 -0.77 -18.26 -7.19
CA TRP A 39 -0.77 -16.83 -7.51
C TRP A 39 -2.07 -16.17 -7.05
N THR A 40 -1.99 -14.87 -6.83
CA THR A 40 -3.10 -14.05 -6.36
C THR A 40 -3.81 -13.39 -7.53
N TRP A 41 -5.15 -13.43 -7.54
CA TRP A 41 -5.97 -12.72 -8.51
C TRP A 41 -6.08 -11.22 -8.19
N GLU A 42 -6.27 -10.88 -6.91
CA GLU A 42 -6.45 -9.50 -6.46
C GLU A 42 -5.76 -9.27 -5.11
N VAL A 43 -5.13 -8.09 -4.96
CA VAL A 43 -4.56 -7.61 -3.71
C VAL A 43 -5.16 -6.24 -3.42
N GLU A 44 -5.85 -6.11 -2.29
CA GLU A 44 -6.38 -4.84 -1.82
C GLU A 44 -5.40 -4.20 -0.83
N LEU A 45 -4.97 -2.97 -1.12
CA LEU A 45 -4.07 -2.20 -0.27
C LEU A 45 -4.85 -1.06 0.38
N ARG A 46 -4.80 -1.00 1.71
CA ARG A 46 -5.52 -0.01 2.50
C ARG A 46 -4.65 0.55 3.61
N PRO A 47 -4.81 1.84 3.98
CA PRO A 47 -4.17 2.39 5.17
C PRO A 47 -4.60 1.62 6.42
N TRP A 48 -3.69 1.45 7.37
CA TRP A 48 -3.90 0.64 8.57
C TRP A 48 -5.03 1.18 9.46
N VAL A 49 -5.18 2.51 9.52
CA VAL A 49 -6.12 3.19 10.44
C VAL A 49 -7.58 3.14 9.97
N GLU A 50 -7.88 2.48 8.85
CA GLU A 50 -9.24 2.37 8.32
C GLU A 50 -10.12 1.49 9.23
N LYS A 51 -11.33 1.96 9.55
CA LYS A 51 -12.30 1.25 10.41
C LYS A 51 -13.29 0.44 9.59
N PHE A 52 -13.75 -0.68 10.16
CA PHE A 52 -14.68 -1.64 9.55
C PHE A 52 -16.02 -1.67 10.28
#